data_AF-A0A1F7IF48-F1
#
_entry.id   AF-A0A1F7IF48-F1
#
_cell.length_a   1.000
_cell.length_b   1.000
_cell.length_c   1.000
_cell.angle_alpha   90.00
_cell.angle_beta   90.00
_cell.angle_gamma   90.00
#
_symmetry.space_group_name_H-M   'P 1'
#
loop_
_entity.id
_entity.type
_entity.pdbx_description
1 polymer ?
#
loop_
_entity_poly.entity_id
_entity_poly.type
_entity_poly.pdbx_seq_one_letter_code
_entity_poly.pdbx_strand_id
1 'polypeptide(L)'
;MTQQISQTQEEWLRVLTKGMVTIPKAWREELGFEEGELIKAKKIANKIIFEQTEKTTPYRVYSQAELNKFLKDDVLPKKLALKIDKKLEKLGRVK
;
A
#
# COMPACT_ATOMS: atom_id res chain seq x y z
N MET A 1 17.14 7.42 35.12
CA MET A 1 16.02 6.46 34.97
C MET A 1 14.73 7.25 35.02
N THR A 2 14.20 7.64 33.87
CA THR A 2 12.98 8.48 33.80
C THR A 2 11.81 7.55 33.52
N GLN A 3 10.99 7.30 34.53
CA GLN A 3 9.76 6.51 34.40
C GLN A 3 8.72 7.37 33.68
N GLN A 4 8.38 7.00 32.44
CA GLN A 4 7.20 7.54 31.76
C GLN A 4 5.96 6.95 32.43
N ILE A 5 5.22 7.79 33.16
CA ILE A 5 3.89 7.47 33.67
C ILE A 5 2.95 7.52 32.46
N SER A 6 2.68 6.38 31.82
CA SER A 6 1.63 6.28 30.81
C SER A 6 0.27 6.36 31.51
N GLN A 7 -0.28 7.57 31.63
CA GLN A 7 -1.67 7.74 32.06
C GLN A 7 -2.56 7.08 31.02
N THR A 8 -3.20 5.98 31.38
CA THR A 8 -4.17 5.31 30.52
C THR A 8 -5.35 6.25 30.32
N GLN A 9 -5.51 6.78 29.11
CA GLN A 9 -6.67 7.60 28.75
C GLN A 9 -7.82 6.66 28.37
N GLU A 10 -8.91 6.71 29.13
CA GLU A 10 -10.11 5.89 28.90
C GLU A 10 -11.34 6.81 28.80
N GLU A 11 -12.09 6.67 27.72
CA GLU A 11 -13.36 7.36 27.52
C GLU A 11 -14.43 6.40 26.98
N TRP A 12 -15.66 6.55 27.48
CA TRP A 12 -16.81 5.82 26.98
C TRP A 12 -17.32 6.45 25.69
N LEU A 13 -17.15 5.73 24.57
CA LEU A 13 -17.59 6.19 23.26
C LEU A 13 -18.92 5.55 22.89
N ARG A 14 -19.82 6.36 22.31
CA ARG A 14 -21.09 5.86 21.77
C ARG A 14 -20.89 5.28 20.38
N VAL A 15 -21.46 4.10 20.15
CA VAL A 15 -21.55 3.52 18.81
C VAL A 15 -22.70 4.20 18.06
N LEU A 16 -22.37 4.78 16.90
CA LEU A 16 -23.31 5.44 16.00
C LEU A 16 -23.94 4.44 15.02
N THR A 17 -24.83 4.92 14.16
CA THR A 17 -25.42 4.10 13.10
C THR A 17 -24.34 3.52 12.20
N LYS A 18 -24.60 2.33 11.64
CA LYS A 18 -23.65 1.59 10.79
C LYS A 18 -22.35 1.17 11.49
N GLY A 19 -22.31 1.16 12.83
CA GLY A 19 -21.16 0.67 13.60
C GLY A 19 -19.98 1.65 13.64
N MET A 20 -20.23 2.94 13.40
CA MET A 20 -19.19 3.97 13.50
C MET A 20 -18.93 4.34 14.96
N VAL A 21 -17.68 4.68 15.28
CA VAL A 21 -17.27 5.19 16.60
C VAL A 21 -16.54 6.51 16.38
N THR A 22 -16.84 7.52 17.18
CA THR A 22 -16.18 8.82 17.11
C THR A 22 -14.93 8.81 17.98
N ILE A 23 -13.78 9.14 17.40
CA ILE A 23 -12.53 9.33 18.15
C ILE A 23 -12.43 10.79 18.59
N PRO A 24 -12.21 11.08 19.89
CA PRO A 24 -12.01 12.45 20.39
C PRO A 24 -10.94 13.22 19.62
N LYS A 25 -11.10 14.53 19.49
CA LYS A 25 -10.18 15.38 18.71
C LYS A 25 -8.74 15.31 19.24
N ALA A 26 -8.56 15.34 20.56
CA ALA A 26 -7.25 15.23 21.20
C ALA A 26 -6.53 13.93 20.80
N TRP A 27 -7.22 12.79 20.83
CA TRP A 27 -6.65 11.50 20.42
C TRP A 27 -6.30 11.47 18.94
N ARG A 28 -7.10 12.09 18.08
CA ARG A 28 -6.77 12.19 16.65
C ARG A 28 -5.51 13.00 16.40
N GLU A 29 -5.30 14.10 17.13
CA GLU A 29 -4.10 14.92 17.01
C GLU A 29 -2.86 14.19 17.55
N GLU A 30 -2.98 13.52 18.70
CA GLU A 30 -1.90 12.70 19.29
C GLU A 30 -1.52 11.50 18.42
N LEU A 31 -2.51 10.82 17.85
CA LEU A 31 -2.34 9.67 16.95
C LEU A 31 -2.14 10.09 15.49
N GLY A 32 -2.07 11.40 15.19
CA GLY A 32 -1.91 11.96 13.84
C GLY A 32 -2.89 11.41 12.80
N PHE A 33 -4.15 11.20 13.17
CA PHE A 33 -5.19 10.76 12.24
C PHE A 33 -5.83 11.96 11.53
N GLU A 34 -5.61 12.05 10.23
CA GLU A 34 -6.23 13.08 9.39
C GLU A 34 -7.56 12.61 8.77
N GLU A 35 -8.44 13.57 8.48
CA GLU A 35 -9.70 13.27 7.81
C GLU A 35 -9.44 12.78 6.37
N GLY A 36 -10.10 11.67 5.99
CA GLY A 36 -9.92 11.05 4.67
C GLY A 36 -8.71 10.12 4.56
N GLU A 37 -7.91 9.96 5.62
CA GLU A 37 -6.77 9.06 5.63
C GLU A 37 -7.17 7.59 5.87
N LEU A 38 -6.43 6.66 5.26
CA LEU A 38 -6.62 5.23 5.46
C LEU A 38 -5.83 4.76 6.70
N ILE A 39 -6.55 4.32 7.73
CA ILE A 39 -5.97 3.72 8.94
C ILE A 39 -6.05 2.20 8.91
N LYS A 40 -5.08 1.54 9.54
CA LYS A 40 -5.09 0.09 9.69
C LYS A 40 -5.83 -0.30 10.95
N ALA A 41 -6.87 -1.11 10.84
CA ALA A 41 -7.59 -1.67 11.98
C ALA A 41 -7.26 -3.16 12.14
N LYS A 42 -6.81 -3.57 13.32
CA LYS A 42 -6.58 -4.98 13.68
C LYS A 42 -7.55 -5.39 14.78
N LYS A 43 -8.26 -6.51 14.58
CA LYS A 43 -9.08 -7.14 15.62
C LYS A 43 -8.24 -8.18 16.35
N ILE A 44 -8.04 -8.00 17.64
CA ILE A 44 -7.37 -8.99 18.51
C ILE A 44 -8.33 -9.36 19.63
N ALA A 45 -8.84 -10.60 19.60
CA ALA A 45 -9.90 -11.07 20.49
C ALA A 45 -11.10 -10.10 20.53
N ASN A 46 -11.31 -9.43 21.66
CA ASN A 46 -12.40 -8.47 21.90
C ASN A 46 -11.97 -7.01 21.77
N LYS A 47 -10.80 -6.74 21.17
CA LYS A 47 -10.25 -5.38 21.00
C LYS A 47 -10.06 -5.06 19.53
N ILE A 48 -10.24 -3.78 19.20
CA ILE A 48 -9.84 -3.21 17.90
C ILE A 48 -8.68 -2.26 18.18
N ILE A 49 -7.57 -2.47 17.46
CA ILE A 49 -6.38 -1.63 17.52
C ILE A 49 -6.30 -0.86 16.21
N PHE A 50 -6.28 0.46 16.30
CA PHE A 50 -6.08 1.35 15.17
C PHE A 50 -4.61 1.77 15.13
N GLU A 51 -3.97 1.60 13.97
CA GLU A 51 -2.59 1.99 13.71
C GLU A 51 -2.58 2.96 12.52
N GLN A 52 -1.69 3.96 12.58
CA GLN A 52 -1.36 4.74 11.38
C GLN A 52 -0.81 3.80 10.32
N THR A 53 -1.24 4.00 9.07
CA THR A 53 -0.59 3.35 7.95
C THR A 53 0.78 4.00 7.76
N GLU A 54 1.86 3.25 7.90
CA GLU A 54 3.19 3.72 7.51
C GLU A 54 3.13 4.21 6.04
N LYS A 55 3.33 5.52 5.85
CA LYS A 55 3.38 6.10 4.50
C LYS A 55 4.65 5.61 3.81
N THR A 56 4.44 5.06 2.62
CA THR A 56 5.39 4.76 1.55
C THR A 56 6.24 3.50 1.71
N THR A 57 5.85 2.44 0.98
CA THR A 57 6.87 1.58 0.36
C THR A 57 7.77 2.47 -0.48
N PRO A 58 9.11 2.40 -0.35
CA PRO A 58 10.00 3.25 -1.11
C PRO A 58 9.79 2.96 -2.61
N TYR A 59 9.29 3.95 -3.34
CA TYR A 59 9.25 3.85 -4.79
C TYR A 59 10.69 3.83 -5.29
N ARG A 60 11.06 2.76 -5.99
CA ARG A 60 12.36 2.67 -6.63
C ARG A 60 12.37 3.59 -7.85
N VAL A 61 13.25 4.59 -7.84
CA VAL A 61 13.55 5.42 -9.01
C VAL A 61 14.65 4.73 -9.81
N TYR A 62 14.39 4.44 -11.08
CA TYR A 62 15.37 3.82 -11.97
C TYR A 62 16.22 4.87 -12.67
N SER A 63 17.52 4.61 -12.77
CA SER A 63 18.43 5.42 -13.58
C SER A 63 18.25 5.13 -15.08
N GLN A 64 18.68 6.08 -15.93
CA GLN A 64 18.65 5.88 -17.38
C GLN A 64 19.47 4.65 -17.82
N ALA A 65 20.57 4.35 -17.11
CA ALA A 65 21.39 3.17 -17.37
C ALA A 65 20.64 1.85 -17.09
N GLU A 66 19.87 1.79 -15.99
CA GLU A 66 19.01 0.64 -15.67
C GLU A 66 17.89 0.46 -16.69
N LEU A 67 17.24 1.56 -17.11
CA LEU A 67 16.21 1.51 -18.15
C LEU A 67 16.78 0.97 -19.46
N ASN A 68 17.97 1.43 -19.86
CA ASN A 68 18.65 0.94 -21.07
C ASN A 68 19.02 -0.54 -20.96
N LYS A 69 19.36 -1.02 -19.76
CA LYS A 69 19.62 -2.43 -19.51
C LYS A 69 18.34 -3.26 -19.66
N PHE A 70 17.23 -2.82 -19.07
CA PHE A 70 15.94 -3.50 -19.21
C PHE A 70 15.51 -3.62 -20.67
N LEU A 71 15.67 -2.56 -21.46
CA LEU A 71 15.35 -2.60 -22.89
C LEU A 71 16.24 -3.58 -23.69
N LYS A 72 17.50 -3.76 -23.29
CA LYS A 72 18.38 -4.77 -23.91
C LYS A 72 17.99 -6.19 -23.52
N ASP A 73 17.64 -6.38 -22.26
CA ASP A 73 17.29 -7.69 -21.70
C ASP A 73 15.88 -8.14 -22.16
N ASP A 74 14.99 -7.19 -22.49
CA ASP A 74 13.61 -7.43 -22.96
C ASP A 74 13.52 -7.77 -24.47
N VAL A 75 14.65 -8.00 -25.13
CA VAL A 75 14.68 -8.42 -26.54
C VAL A 75 14.46 -9.92 -26.67
N LEU A 76 13.47 -10.31 -27.47
CA LEU A 76 13.20 -11.71 -27.77
C LEU A 76 14.38 -12.39 -28.48
N PRO A 77 14.78 -13.62 -28.07
CA PRO A 77 15.76 -14.39 -28.80
C PRO A 77 15.32 -14.64 -30.25
N LYS A 78 16.25 -14.55 -31.21
CA LYS A 78 15.94 -14.69 -32.66
C LYS A 78 15.11 -15.93 -33.00
N LYS A 79 15.41 -17.06 -32.37
CA LYS A 79 14.66 -18.32 -32.58
C LYS A 79 13.20 -18.22 -32.11
N LEU A 80 12.93 -17.45 -31.05
CA LEU A 80 11.59 -17.24 -30.51
C LEU A 80 10.82 -16.22 -31.35
N ALA A 81 11.48 -15.14 -31.76
CA ALA A 81 10.92 -14.13 -32.68
C ALA A 81 10.41 -14.79 -33.97
N LEU A 82 11.25 -15.60 -34.63
CA LEU A 82 10.87 -16.33 -35.84
C LEU A 82 9.67 -17.28 -35.65
N LYS A 83 9.50 -17.86 -34.46
CA LYS A 83 8.33 -18.71 -34.14
C LYS A 83 7.07 -17.89 -33.94
N ILE A 84 7.21 -16.71 -33.33
CA ILE A 84 6.11 -15.77 -33.12
C ILE A 84 5.66 -15.20 -34.48
N ASP A 85 6.58 -14.76 -35.33
CA ASP A 85 6.27 -14.23 -36.66
C ASP A 85 5.46 -15.23 -37.49
N LYS A 86 5.95 -16.47 -37.60
CA LYS A 86 5.23 -17.57 -38.27
C LYS A 86 3.85 -17.84 -37.68
N LYS A 87 3.70 -17.68 -36.37
CA LYS A 87 2.41 -17.87 -35.69
C LYS A 87 1.47 -16.70 -35.96
N LEU A 88 1.97 -15.48 -35.99
CA LEU A 88 1.19 -14.27 -36.27
C LEU A 88 0.72 -14.20 -37.73
N GLU A 89 1.57 -14.60 -38.68
CA GLU A 89 1.21 -14.77 -40.09
C GLU A 89 0.07 -15.80 -40.25
N LYS A 90 0.18 -16.96 -39.59
CA LYS A 90 -0.85 -18.00 -39.62
C LYS A 90 -2.18 -17.56 -38.99
N LEU A 91 -2.14 -16.62 -38.05
CA LEU A 91 -3.32 -16.04 -37.39
C LEU A 91 -3.92 -14.85 -38.15
N GLY A 92 -3.34 -14.44 -39.29
CA GLY A 92 -3.82 -13.31 -40.11
C GLY A 92 -3.72 -11.96 -39.40
N ARG A 93 -2.82 -11.83 -38.40
CA ARG A 93 -2.68 -10.62 -37.57
C ARG A 93 -1.57 -9.68 -38.02
N VAL A 94 -0.92 -9.99 -39.14
CA VAL A 94 0.08 -9.13 -39.78
C VAL A 94 -0.43 -8.83 -41.19
N LYS A 95 -0.63 -7.54 -41.49
CA LYS A 95 -0.85 -7.03 -42.85
C LYS A 95 0.48 -6.55 -43.41
#